data_AF-A0A939IRE9-F1
#
_entry.id   AF-A0A939IRE9-F1
#
_cell.length_a   1.000
_cell.length_b   1.000
_cell.length_c   1.000
_cell.angle_alpha   90.00
_cell.angle_beta   90.00
_cell.angle_gamma   90.00
#
_symmetry.space_group_name_H-M   'P 1'
#
loop_
_entity.id
_entity.type
_entity.pdbx_description
1 polymer ?
#
loop_
_entity_poly.entity_id
_entity_poly.type
_entity_poly.pdbx_seq_one_letter_code
_entity_poly.pdbx_strand_id
1 'polypeptide(L)'
;PPRAGPFNLIGYSWGAVIAARTALHYASLGVKIDYLALIGAPINQSLLHALRINHSIKKMIIVDLQEHGDPIYAGISDIELIQAVPTLASQMGDGKGDGHFYYAVENGEGQVRRKLLAEKLYREGLR
;
A
#
# COMPACT_ATOMS: atom_id res chain seq x y z
N PRO A 1 0.49 16.13 11.14
CA PRO A 1 -0.25 15.21 12.05
C PRO A 1 -1.55 15.87 12.53
N PRO A 2 -2.61 15.08 12.83
CA PRO A 2 -3.87 15.62 13.33
C PRO A 2 -3.69 16.22 14.72
N ARG A 3 -4.47 17.28 15.04
CA ARG A 3 -4.49 17.90 16.38
C ARG A 3 -5.31 17.08 17.39
N ALA A 4 -6.26 16.28 16.91
CA ALA A 4 -7.08 15.35 17.68
C ALA A 4 -7.52 14.19 16.76
N GLY A 5 -7.77 13.00 17.34
CA GLY A 5 -8.17 11.79 16.61
C GLY A 5 -7.00 10.93 16.12
N PRO A 6 -7.30 9.77 15.50
CA PRO A 6 -6.29 8.84 15.03
C PRO A 6 -5.48 9.42 13.87
N PHE A 7 -4.19 9.13 13.82
CA PHE A 7 -3.34 9.48 12.69
C PHE A 7 -3.10 8.27 11.79
N ASN A 8 -3.84 8.23 10.69
CA ASN A 8 -3.82 7.13 9.73
C ASN A 8 -3.20 7.57 8.40
N LEU A 9 -2.41 6.69 7.81
CA LEU A 9 -1.83 6.88 6.49
C LEU A 9 -2.20 5.66 5.63
N ILE A 10 -2.70 5.92 4.43
CA ILE A 10 -3.03 4.91 3.45
C ILE A 10 -2.45 5.30 2.10
N GLY A 11 -1.94 4.33 1.37
CA GLY A 11 -1.49 4.56 0.01
C GLY A 11 -1.60 3.31 -0.84
N TYR A 12 -1.78 3.55 -2.14
CA TYR A 12 -1.84 2.54 -3.18
C TYR A 12 -0.76 2.80 -4.21
N SER A 13 -0.06 1.76 -4.66
CA SER A 13 1.03 1.88 -5.63
C SER A 13 2.06 2.94 -5.17
N TRP A 14 2.37 3.92 -6.00
CA TRP A 14 3.26 5.03 -5.66
C TRP A 14 2.77 5.86 -4.45
N GLY A 15 1.46 5.97 -4.27
CA GLY A 15 0.88 6.58 -3.08
C GLY A 15 1.27 5.84 -1.80
N ALA A 16 1.48 4.52 -1.87
CA ALA A 16 1.97 3.72 -0.73
C ALA A 16 3.43 4.05 -0.41
N VAL A 17 4.27 4.33 -1.41
CA VAL A 17 5.66 4.77 -1.19
C VAL A 17 5.69 6.13 -0.47
N ILE A 18 4.83 7.05 -0.88
CA ILE A 18 4.68 8.35 -0.22
C ILE A 18 4.19 8.15 1.21
N ALA A 19 3.12 7.38 1.42
CA ALA A 19 2.59 7.07 2.75
C ALA A 19 3.64 6.44 3.67
N ALA A 20 4.42 5.48 3.17
CA ALA A 20 5.52 4.84 3.88
C ALA A 20 6.59 5.85 4.31
N ARG A 21 7.07 6.70 3.41
CA ARG A 21 8.08 7.72 3.73
C ARG A 21 7.56 8.77 4.71
N THR A 22 6.32 9.22 4.52
CA THR A 22 5.65 10.15 5.44
C THR A 22 5.49 9.53 6.82
N ALA A 23 5.12 8.24 6.88
CA ALA A 23 4.98 7.52 8.13
C ALA A 23 6.32 7.44 8.87
N LEU A 24 7.37 7.01 8.19
CA LEU A 24 8.69 6.90 8.79
C LEU A 24 9.21 8.24 9.29
N HIS A 25 9.00 9.32 8.52
CA HIS A 25 9.37 10.67 8.93
C HIS A 25 8.68 11.07 10.24
N TYR A 26 7.36 11.02 10.31
CA TYR A 26 6.64 11.39 11.54
C TYR A 26 6.95 10.45 12.71
N ALA A 27 7.05 9.15 12.46
CA ALA A 27 7.38 8.15 13.46
C ALA A 27 8.77 8.36 14.07
N SER A 28 9.76 8.79 13.27
CA SER A 28 11.10 9.17 13.74
C SER A 28 11.13 10.42 14.63
N LEU A 29 10.12 11.29 14.50
CA LEU A 29 9.90 12.46 15.36
C LEU A 29 9.10 12.10 16.64
N GLY A 30 8.84 10.82 16.89
CA GLY A 30 8.04 10.34 18.02
C GLY A 30 6.54 10.55 17.86
N VAL A 31 6.07 10.99 16.68
CA VAL A 31 4.63 11.11 16.39
C VAL A 31 4.05 9.72 16.23
N LYS A 32 3.02 9.40 17.02
CA LYS A 32 2.32 8.13 16.93
C LYS A 32 1.45 8.09 15.67
N ILE A 33 1.59 7.01 14.92
CA ILE A 33 0.77 6.67 13.76
C ILE A 33 -0.05 5.46 14.18
N ASP A 34 -1.37 5.60 14.14
CA ASP A 34 -2.26 4.54 14.58
C ASP A 34 -2.32 3.41 13.56
N TYR A 35 -2.47 3.76 12.28
CA TYR A 35 -2.54 2.79 11.19
C TYR A 35 -1.78 3.26 9.94
N LEU A 36 -0.97 2.37 9.38
CA LEU A 36 -0.32 2.53 8.09
C LEU A 36 -0.79 1.41 7.15
N ALA A 37 -1.58 1.73 6.12
CA ALA A 37 -2.03 0.78 5.12
C ALA A 37 -1.27 0.98 3.78
N LEU A 38 -0.60 -0.07 3.32
CA LEU A 38 0.21 -0.07 2.10
C LEU A 38 -0.35 -1.10 1.12
N ILE A 39 -0.94 -0.64 0.01
CA ILE A 39 -1.61 -1.51 -0.97
C ILE A 39 -0.79 -1.53 -2.26
N GLY A 40 -0.42 -2.72 -2.74
CA GLY A 40 0.40 -2.89 -3.96
C GLY A 40 1.67 -2.03 -3.91
N ALA A 41 2.40 -2.05 -2.79
CA ALA A 41 3.40 -1.03 -2.48
C ALA A 41 4.80 -1.43 -3.00
N PRO A 42 5.40 -0.70 -3.96
CA PRO A 42 6.77 -0.93 -4.42
C PRO A 42 7.78 -0.31 -3.45
N ILE A 43 7.75 -0.72 -2.19
CA ILE A 43 8.77 -0.34 -1.20
C ILE A 43 9.82 -1.44 -1.10
N ASN A 44 11.09 -1.04 -1.00
CA ASN A 44 12.18 -2.01 -0.85
C ASN A 44 12.27 -2.58 0.58
N GLN A 45 13.08 -3.63 0.72
CA GLN A 45 13.26 -4.32 1.99
C GLN A 45 13.76 -3.42 3.12
N SER A 46 14.62 -2.44 2.83
CA SER A 46 15.16 -1.53 3.85
C SER A 46 14.12 -0.57 4.39
N LEU A 47 13.28 0.02 3.53
CA LEU A 47 12.16 0.86 3.97
C LEU A 47 11.11 0.04 4.72
N LEU A 48 10.76 -1.15 4.23
CA LEU A 48 9.84 -2.06 4.92
C LEU A 48 10.36 -2.43 6.32
N HIS A 49 11.65 -2.75 6.43
CA HIS A 49 12.28 -3.06 7.71
C HIS A 49 12.22 -1.86 8.67
N ALA A 50 12.59 -0.66 8.20
CA ALA A 50 12.55 0.56 9.00
C ALA A 50 11.15 0.88 9.55
N LEU A 51 10.10 0.62 8.76
CA LEU A 51 8.71 0.75 9.21
C LEU A 51 8.35 -0.28 10.29
N ARG A 52 8.71 -1.55 10.09
CA ARG A 52 8.37 -2.65 11.01
C ARG A 52 8.99 -2.50 12.39
N ILE A 53 10.21 -1.98 12.48
CA ILE A 53 10.91 -1.81 13.75
C ILE A 53 10.54 -0.51 14.48
N ASN A 54 9.77 0.39 13.86
CA ASN A 54 9.44 1.68 14.45
C ASN A 54 8.24 1.57 15.39
N HIS A 55 8.48 1.67 16.70
CA HIS A 55 7.45 1.56 17.74
C HIS A 55 6.39 2.69 17.73
N SER A 56 6.63 3.79 17.03
CA SER A 56 5.63 4.86 16.86
C SER A 56 4.55 4.48 15.83
N ILE A 57 4.76 3.45 15.01
CA ILE A 57 3.76 2.90 14.09
C ILE A 57 3.05 1.75 14.81
N LYS A 58 1.82 1.99 15.28
CA LYS A 58 1.09 1.01 16.10
C LYS A 58 0.67 -0.21 15.31
N LYS A 59 0.14 -0.02 14.10
CA LYS A 59 -0.25 -1.10 13.21
C LYS A 59 0.07 -0.78 11.76
N MET A 60 0.71 -1.74 11.09
CA MET A 60 0.93 -1.69 9.65
C MET A 60 0.12 -2.81 8.99
N ILE A 61 -0.60 -2.46 7.94
CA ILE A 61 -1.41 -3.34 7.10
C ILE A 61 -0.77 -3.35 5.71
N ILE A 62 -0.34 -4.52 5.25
CA ILE A 62 0.22 -4.69 3.90
C ILE A 62 -0.78 -5.50 3.10
N VAL A 63 -1.14 -4.98 1.93
CA VAL A 63 -2.04 -5.63 0.98
C VAL A 63 -1.29 -5.79 -0.33
N ASP A 64 -0.56 -6.90 -0.46
CA ASP A 64 0.04 -7.31 -1.73
C ASP A 64 -1.04 -7.91 -2.63
N LEU A 65 -0.93 -7.67 -3.95
CA LEU A 65 -1.96 -8.03 -4.93
C LEU A 65 -1.54 -9.21 -5.81
N GLN A 66 -0.60 -10.04 -5.33
CA GLN A 66 -0.07 -11.19 -6.06
C GLN A 66 -1.16 -12.18 -6.46
N GLU A 67 -2.20 -12.35 -5.65
CA GLU A 67 -3.39 -13.17 -5.97
C GLU A 67 -4.18 -12.67 -7.19
N HIS A 68 -3.99 -11.40 -7.57
CA HIS A 68 -4.56 -10.79 -8.77
C HIS A 68 -3.56 -10.71 -9.93
N GLY A 69 -2.33 -11.19 -9.74
CA GLY A 69 -1.26 -11.16 -10.75
C GLY A 69 -0.35 -9.92 -10.68
N ASP A 70 -0.37 -9.16 -9.58
CA ASP A 70 0.55 -8.02 -9.41
C ASP A 70 1.98 -8.54 -9.16
N PRO A 71 2.97 -8.19 -9.99
CA PRO A 71 4.36 -8.53 -9.75
C PRO A 71 5.00 -7.69 -8.62
N ILE A 72 4.37 -6.60 -8.19
CA ILE A 72 4.85 -5.72 -7.13
C ILE A 72 4.34 -6.16 -5.75
N TYR A 73 5.23 -6.15 -4.77
CA TYR A 73 4.89 -6.42 -3.36
C TYR A 73 5.79 -5.62 -2.42
N ALA A 74 5.36 -5.47 -1.16
CA ALA A 74 6.17 -4.81 -0.15
C ALA A 74 7.43 -5.62 0.20
N GLY A 75 8.61 -5.00 0.04
CA GLY A 75 9.90 -5.65 0.20
C GLY A 75 10.56 -6.06 -1.12
N ILE A 76 9.95 -5.74 -2.26
CA ILE A 76 10.49 -6.03 -3.59
C ILE A 76 11.90 -5.45 -3.79
N SER A 77 12.76 -6.20 -4.48
CA SER A 77 14.09 -5.71 -4.87
C SER A 77 14.02 -4.82 -6.12
N ASP A 78 15.06 -4.00 -6.34
CA ASP A 78 15.14 -3.16 -7.54
C ASP A 78 15.17 -4.01 -8.83
N ILE A 79 15.79 -5.20 -8.77
CA ILE A 79 15.86 -6.14 -9.92
C ILE A 79 14.47 -6.69 -10.23
N GLU A 80 13.73 -7.15 -9.23
CA GLU A 80 12.36 -7.65 -9.40
C GLU A 80 11.41 -6.55 -9.90
N LEU A 81 11.58 -5.32 -9.40
CA LEU A 81 10.80 -4.17 -9.85
C LEU A 81 11.07 -3.83 -11.33
N ILE A 82 12.32 -3.92 -11.79
CA ILE A 82 12.66 -3.74 -13.21
C ILE A 82 12.05 -4.87 -14.05
N GLN A 83 12.12 -6.11 -13.57
CA GLN A 83 11.54 -7.27 -14.25
C GLN A 83 10.01 -7.22 -14.32
N ALA A 84 9.36 -6.52 -13.39
CA ALA A 84 7.92 -6.31 -13.38
C ALA A 84 7.43 -5.37 -14.49
N VAL A 85 8.29 -4.49 -15.05
CA VAL A 85 7.89 -3.43 -15.99
C VAL A 85 7.09 -3.93 -17.20
N PRO A 86 7.50 -4.99 -17.92
CA PRO A 86 6.72 -5.49 -19.06
C PRO A 86 5.31 -5.97 -18.65
N THR A 87 5.20 -6.68 -17.52
CA THR A 87 3.92 -7.14 -16.97
C THR A 87 3.02 -5.97 -16.61
N LEU A 88 3.57 -4.94 -15.93
CA LEU A 88 2.82 -3.74 -15.58
C LEU A 88 2.33 -2.98 -16.82
N ALA A 89 3.16 -2.87 -17.86
CA ALA A 89 2.77 -2.23 -19.11
C ALA A 89 1.64 -3.00 -19.81
N SER A 90 1.70 -4.34 -19.81
CA SER A 90 0.63 -5.19 -20.34
C SER A 90 -0.68 -5.02 -19.56
N GLN A 91 -0.64 -5.09 -18.23
CA GLN A 91 -1.83 -4.94 -17.38
C GLN A 91 -2.47 -3.55 -17.53
N MET A 92 -1.65 -2.51 -17.65
CA MET A 92 -2.12 -1.15 -17.89
C MET A 92 -2.79 -1.02 -19.26
N GLY A 93 -2.19 -1.61 -20.30
CA GLY A 93 -2.72 -1.56 -21.67
C GLY A 93 -4.01 -2.35 -21.86
N ASP A 94 -4.14 -3.48 -21.16
CA ASP A 94 -5.35 -4.31 -21.18
C ASP A 94 -6.56 -3.59 -20.56
N GLY A 95 -6.34 -2.74 -19.55
CA GLY A 95 -7.36 -1.90 -18.94
C GLY A 95 -8.47 -2.67 -18.20
N LYS A 96 -8.29 -3.98 -17.99
CA LYS A 96 -9.29 -4.88 -17.35
C LYS A 96 -9.28 -4.80 -15.83
N GLY A 97 -8.28 -4.16 -15.23
CA GLY A 97 -8.09 -4.15 -13.78
C GLY A 97 -7.62 -5.47 -13.25
N ASP A 98 -6.54 -5.98 -13.79
CA ASP A 98 -5.79 -7.12 -13.30
C ASP A 98 -4.48 -6.66 -12.67
N GLY A 99 -3.87 -7.57 -11.91
CA GLY A 99 -2.62 -7.37 -11.19
C GLY A 99 -2.54 -6.04 -10.46
N HIS A 100 -1.55 -5.24 -10.84
CA HIS A 100 -1.27 -3.98 -10.16
C HIS A 100 -2.43 -2.99 -10.22
N PHE A 101 -3.29 -3.07 -11.25
CA PHE A 101 -4.39 -2.13 -11.51
C PHE A 101 -5.74 -2.64 -10.99
N TYR A 102 -5.76 -3.71 -10.18
CA TYR A 102 -6.98 -4.36 -9.70
C TYR A 102 -8.02 -3.42 -9.08
N TYR A 103 -7.57 -2.41 -8.32
CA TYR A 103 -8.45 -1.42 -7.70
C TYR A 103 -8.63 -0.12 -8.50
N ALA A 104 -7.89 0.04 -9.61
CA ALA A 104 -7.85 1.26 -10.41
C ALA A 104 -9.01 1.40 -11.41
N VAL A 105 -9.78 0.32 -11.64
CA VAL A 105 -10.88 0.36 -12.62
C VAL A 105 -12.04 1.22 -12.16
N GLU A 106 -12.53 2.07 -13.04
CA GLU A 106 -13.63 3.01 -12.79
C GLU A 106 -14.98 2.49 -13.30
N ASN A 107 -15.30 1.22 -13.01
CA ASN A 107 -16.58 0.61 -13.33
C ASN A 107 -17.28 0.08 -12.06
N GLY A 108 -18.47 -0.51 -12.23
CA GLY A 108 -19.24 -1.07 -11.10
C GLY A 108 -18.47 -2.16 -10.34
N GLU A 109 -17.68 -2.98 -11.03
CA GLU A 109 -16.84 -4.00 -10.40
C GLU A 109 -15.74 -3.36 -9.53
N GLY A 110 -15.05 -2.35 -10.05
CA GLY A 110 -14.06 -1.58 -9.31
C GLY A 110 -14.62 -0.93 -8.04
N GLN A 111 -15.87 -0.46 -8.10
CA GLN A 111 -16.57 0.05 -6.91
C GLN A 111 -16.77 -1.05 -5.85
N VAL A 112 -17.22 -2.24 -6.26
CA VAL A 112 -17.38 -3.38 -5.36
C VAL A 112 -16.04 -3.80 -4.75
N ARG A 113 -14.98 -3.92 -5.56
CA ARG A 113 -13.63 -4.26 -5.11
C ARG A 113 -13.11 -3.26 -4.07
N ARG A 114 -13.23 -1.95 -4.33
CA ARG A 114 -12.82 -0.90 -3.38
C ARG A 114 -13.64 -0.91 -2.10
N LYS A 115 -14.94 -1.21 -2.18
CA LYS A 115 -15.78 -1.39 -0.98
C LYS A 115 -15.31 -2.57 -0.13
N LEU A 116 -15.05 -3.72 -0.74
CA LEU A 116 -14.55 -4.91 -0.05
C LEU A 116 -13.18 -4.67 0.58
N LEU A 117 -12.29 -3.94 -0.11
CA LEU A 117 -11.01 -3.50 0.45
C LEU A 117 -11.21 -2.59 1.66
N ALA A 118 -12.08 -1.59 1.58
CA ALA A 118 -12.38 -0.70 2.71
C ALA A 118 -12.91 -1.47 3.92
N GLU A 119 -13.81 -2.43 3.70
CA GLU A 119 -14.33 -3.30 4.76
C GLU A 119 -13.23 -4.19 5.36
N LYS A 120 -12.31 -4.73 4.55
CA LYS A 120 -11.14 -5.47 5.02
C LYS A 120 -10.27 -4.59 5.92
N LEU A 121 -9.89 -3.40 5.45
CA LEU A 121 -9.07 -2.47 6.21
C LEU A 121 -9.73 -2.04 7.53
N TYR A 122 -11.05 -1.83 7.51
CA TYR A 122 -11.83 -1.52 8.71
C TYR A 122 -11.83 -2.68 9.72
N ARG A 123 -12.02 -3.92 9.26
CA ARG A 123 -11.90 -5.12 10.12
C ARG A 123 -10.50 -5.28 10.71
N GLU A 124 -9.48 -4.88 9.96
CA GLU A 124 -8.11 -4.82 10.44
C GLU A 124 -7.83 -3.62 11.37
N GLY A 125 -8.82 -2.79 11.66
CA GLY A 125 -8.76 -1.76 12.71
C GLY A 125 -8.60 -0.34 12.19
N LEU A 126 -8.45 -0.11 10.88
CA LEU A 126 -8.45 1.25 10.31
C LEU A 126 -9.74 1.99 10.72
N ARG A 127 -9.63 3.25 11.15
CA ARG A 127 -10.75 4.09 11.64
C ARG A 127 -10.75 5.48 11.01
#